data_AF-A0A9D1L3R8-F1
#
_entry.id   AF-A0A9D1L3R8-F1
#
_cell.length_a   1.000
_cell.length_b   1.000
_cell.length_c   1.000
_cell.angle_alpha   90.00
_cell.angle_beta   90.00
_cell.angle_gamma   90.00
#
_symmetry.space_group_name_H-M   'P 1'
#
loop_
_entity.id
_entity.type
_entity.pdbx_description
1 polymer ?
#
loop_
_entity_poly.entity_id
_entity_poly.type
_entity_poly.pdbx_seq_one_letter_code
_entity_poly.pdbx_strand_id
1 'polypeptide(L)'
;MKIVMLDENSFFIYLNRDYISEINFEEKYELEAYFKVLFSKLKIYYDIEMCGYYHIKCYIDSYYGIILYVQKEDVEYFDYLDNQVDMRMILEEEQCFLYRIFDYFDFPASFKKKGDIYQYKKGLYYKLNEKLDSISFGKLLEYSEIVFENTLPILKYGKKVS
;
A
#
# COMPACT_ATOMS: atom_id res chain seq x y z
N MET A 1 0.48 -4.41 10.26
CA MET A 1 1.17 -3.29 9.61
C MET A 1 2.54 -3.78 9.26
N LYS A 2 3.00 -3.49 8.05
CA LYS A 2 4.36 -3.83 7.60
C LYS A 2 5.04 -2.54 7.16
N ILE A 3 6.31 -2.38 7.50
CA ILE A 3 7.13 -1.24 7.09
C ILE A 3 8.30 -1.80 6.28
N VAL A 4 8.60 -1.17 5.15
CA VAL A 4 9.74 -1.54 4.29
C VAL A 4 10.55 -0.30 4.03
N MET A 5 11.76 -0.25 4.58
CA MET A 5 12.72 0.81 4.28
C MET A 5 13.22 0.65 2.85
N LEU A 6 13.26 1.74 2.10
CA LEU A 6 13.85 1.79 0.76
C LEU A 6 15.27 2.36 0.84
N ASP A 7 15.42 3.44 1.60
CA ASP A 7 16.67 4.10 1.94
C ASP A 7 16.54 4.82 3.30
N GLU A 8 17.47 5.71 3.61
CA GLU A 8 17.49 6.47 4.88
C GLU A 8 16.35 7.48 4.99
N ASN A 9 15.82 7.95 3.87
CA ASN A 9 14.83 9.02 3.78
C ASN A 9 13.47 8.56 3.25
N SER A 10 13.35 7.33 2.74
CA SER A 10 12.13 6.83 2.14
C SER A 10 11.78 5.41 2.55
N PHE A 11 10.48 5.17 2.72
CA PHE A 11 9.95 3.89 3.16
C PHE A 11 8.49 3.72 2.76
N PHE A 12 8.06 2.45 2.70
CA PHE A 12 6.66 2.08 2.53
C PHE A 12 6.02 1.67 3.85
N ILE A 13 4.77 2.08 4.07
CA ILE A 13 3.90 1.55 5.13
C ILE A 13 2.71 0.82 4.49
N TYR A 14 2.52 -0.43 4.87
CA TYR A 14 1.46 -1.31 4.41
C TYR A 14 0.40 -1.45 5.50
N LEU A 15 -0.80 -0.93 5.23
CA LEU A 15 -1.96 -0.90 6.11
C LEU A 15 -3.11 -1.65 5.44
N ASN A 16 -3.27 -2.94 5.76
CA ASN A 16 -4.45 -3.68 5.30
C ASN A 16 -5.72 -3.14 5.97
N ARG A 17 -6.89 -3.60 5.50
CA ARG A 17 -8.21 -3.18 5.98
C ARG A 17 -8.42 -3.28 7.48
N ASP A 18 -7.75 -4.19 8.17
CA ASP A 18 -7.87 -4.36 9.61
C ASP A 18 -7.25 -3.17 10.39
N TYR A 19 -6.38 -2.37 9.75
CA TYR A 19 -5.78 -1.16 10.34
C TYR A 19 -6.52 0.14 10.02
N ILE A 20 -7.48 0.11 9.10
CA ILE A 20 -8.12 1.30 8.52
C ILE A 20 -9.65 1.25 8.56
N SER A 21 -10.23 0.32 9.32
CA SER A 21 -11.67 -0.03 9.28
C SER A 21 -12.64 1.11 9.59
N GLU A 22 -12.16 2.29 9.94
CA GLU A 22 -12.95 3.46 10.35
C GLU A 22 -12.61 4.75 9.60
N ILE A 23 -11.71 4.73 8.60
CA ILE A 23 -11.27 5.94 7.91
C ILE A 23 -12.09 6.18 6.66
N ASN A 24 -12.71 7.36 6.55
CA ASN A 24 -13.24 7.84 5.28
C ASN A 24 -12.12 8.47 4.45
N PHE A 25 -11.73 7.82 3.36
CA PHE A 25 -10.65 8.28 2.49
C PHE A 25 -11.04 9.44 1.57
N GLU A 26 -12.33 9.75 1.45
CA GLU A 26 -12.82 10.90 0.70
C GLU A 26 -12.59 12.22 1.47
N GLU A 27 -12.39 12.14 2.78
CA GLU A 27 -12.18 13.30 3.65
C GLU A 27 -10.70 13.49 4.01
N LYS A 28 -10.02 14.36 3.25
CA LYS A 28 -8.59 14.66 3.42
C LYS A 28 -8.19 15.04 4.86
N TYR A 29 -9.07 15.72 5.61
CA TYR A 29 -8.80 16.14 6.98
C TYR A 29 -8.72 14.95 7.96
N GLU A 30 -9.61 13.96 7.82
CA GLU A 30 -9.58 12.75 8.64
C GLU A 30 -8.31 11.93 8.38
N LEU A 31 -7.85 11.93 7.13
CA LEU A 31 -6.62 11.27 6.69
C LEU A 31 -5.36 11.85 7.36
N GLU A 32 -5.24 13.19 7.39
CA GLU A 32 -4.10 13.87 8.03
C GLU A 32 -4.06 13.57 9.54
N ALA A 33 -5.20 13.64 10.20
CA ALA A 33 -5.31 13.35 11.63
C ALA A 33 -4.91 11.89 11.94
N TYR A 34 -5.39 10.94 11.13
CA TYR A 34 -5.00 9.54 11.27
C TYR A 34 -3.49 9.34 11.09
N PHE A 35 -2.86 9.95 10.09
CA PHE A 35 -1.42 9.77 9.88
C PHE A 35 -0.56 10.44 10.95
N LYS A 36 -0.99 11.56 11.54
CA LYS A 36 -0.29 12.11 12.73
C LYS A 36 -0.27 11.09 13.88
N VAL A 37 -1.38 10.41 14.12
CA VAL A 37 -1.46 9.35 15.12
C VAL A 37 -0.61 8.14 14.71
N LEU A 38 -0.66 7.73 13.44
CA LEU A 38 0.15 6.63 12.91
C LEU A 38 1.65 6.90 13.09
N PHE A 39 2.11 8.11 12.75
CA PHE A 39 3.52 8.47 12.84
C PHE A 39 4.01 8.57 14.27
N SER A 40 3.14 9.00 15.19
CA SER A 40 3.42 8.91 16.62
C SER A 40 3.61 7.45 17.07
N LYS A 41 2.82 6.51 16.52
CA LYS A 41 2.99 5.07 16.76
C LYS A 41 4.28 4.52 16.16
N LEU A 42 4.76 5.07 15.03
CA LEU A 42 6.04 4.65 14.44
C LEU A 42 7.21 4.90 15.39
N LYS A 43 7.24 6.06 16.06
CA LYS A 43 8.23 6.35 17.09
C LYS A 43 8.16 5.37 18.26
N ILE A 44 6.95 5.10 18.77
CA ILE A 44 6.75 4.26 19.97
C ILE A 44 7.07 2.79 19.72
N TYR A 45 6.63 2.23 18.60
CA TYR A 45 6.66 0.78 18.37
C TYR A 45 7.76 0.32 17.42
N TYR A 46 8.34 1.23 16.63
CA TYR A 46 9.32 0.90 15.59
C TYR A 46 10.62 1.71 15.71
N ASP A 47 10.73 2.61 16.69
CA ASP A 47 11.88 3.51 16.89
C ASP A 47 12.20 4.37 15.65
N ILE A 48 11.17 4.67 14.85
CA ILE A 48 11.27 5.55 13.68
C ILE A 48 10.89 6.96 14.12
N GLU A 49 11.89 7.83 14.26
CA GLU A 49 11.67 9.23 14.60
C GLU A 49 11.31 10.05 13.36
N MET A 50 10.06 10.52 13.34
CA MET A 50 9.54 11.39 12.30
C MET A 50 9.76 12.85 12.73
N CYS A 51 10.73 13.52 12.13
CA CYS A 51 10.96 14.97 12.25
C CYS A 51 11.20 15.57 10.86
N GLY A 52 10.70 16.77 10.59
CA GLY A 52 10.85 17.49 9.33
C GLY A 52 9.63 17.42 8.41
N TYR A 53 9.85 17.68 7.12
CA TYR A 53 8.82 17.73 6.10
C TYR A 53 8.77 16.42 5.28
N TYR A 54 7.57 15.86 5.11
CA TYR A 54 7.36 14.59 4.42
C TYR A 54 6.41 14.72 3.24
N HIS A 55 6.81 14.16 2.10
CA HIS A 55 5.90 13.88 0.99
C HIS A 55 5.34 12.47 1.17
N ILE A 56 4.02 12.36 1.13
CA ILE A 56 3.30 11.10 1.32
C ILE A 56 2.45 10.85 0.07
N LYS A 57 2.68 9.72 -0.60
CA LYS A 57 1.77 9.22 -1.63
C LYS A 57 0.93 8.09 -1.05
N CYS A 58 -0.39 8.21 -1.19
CA CYS A 58 -1.34 7.23 -0.69
C CYS A 58 -1.94 6.46 -1.86
N TYR A 59 -1.66 5.16 -1.90
CA TYR A 59 -2.29 4.23 -2.82
C TYR A 59 -3.43 3.53 -2.09
N ILE A 60 -4.65 3.61 -2.62
CA ILE A 60 -5.87 3.11 -1.95
C ILE A 60 -6.51 2.03 -2.79
N ASP A 61 -6.83 0.89 -2.17
CA ASP A 61 -7.54 -0.21 -2.82
C ASP A 61 -8.71 -0.70 -1.97
N SER A 62 -9.82 -0.98 -2.65
CA SER A 62 -11.10 -1.33 -2.05
C SER A 62 -11.15 -2.72 -1.43
N TYR A 63 -10.11 -3.55 -1.55
CA TYR A 63 -10.05 -4.86 -0.91
C TYR A 63 -8.80 -5.04 -0.03
N TYR A 64 -7.71 -4.36 -0.34
CA TYR A 64 -6.49 -4.36 0.45
C TYR A 64 -6.55 -3.36 1.61
N GLY A 65 -6.81 -2.09 1.33
CA GLY A 65 -6.63 -0.97 2.23
C GLY A 65 -5.71 0.11 1.66
N ILE A 66 -4.65 0.48 2.38
CA ILE A 66 -3.72 1.55 1.97
C ILE A 66 -2.27 1.09 1.96
N ILE A 67 -1.52 1.56 0.96
CA ILE A 67 -0.07 1.59 0.97
C ILE A 67 0.38 3.05 0.92
N LEU A 68 1.30 3.42 1.80
CA LEU A 68 1.90 4.75 1.87
C LEU A 68 3.33 4.66 1.39
N TYR A 69 3.69 5.50 0.42
CA TYR A 69 5.08 5.87 0.20
C TYR A 69 5.34 7.14 0.99
N VAL A 70 6.31 7.09 1.90
CA VAL A 70 6.71 8.23 2.73
C VAL A 70 8.14 8.59 2.37
N GLN A 71 8.35 9.86 2.01
CA GLN A 71 9.66 10.40 1.67
C GLN A 71 9.91 11.67 2.47
N LYS A 72 10.97 11.66 3.27
CA LYS A 72 11.50 12.84 3.93
C LYS A 72 12.15 13.74 2.88
N GLU A 73 11.84 15.02 2.93
CA GLU A 73 12.53 16.00 2.09
C GLU A 73 13.88 16.34 2.73
N ASP A 74 14.94 16.17 1.94
CA ASP A 74 16.31 16.50 2.34
C ASP A 74 16.52 18.00 2.07
N VAL A 75 16.35 18.82 3.10
CA VAL A 75 16.46 20.27 2.97
C VAL A 75 17.54 20.78 3.91
N GLU A 76 18.58 21.40 3.35
CA GLU A 76 19.76 21.92 4.06
C GLU A 76 19.46 22.98 5.15
N TYR A 77 18.22 23.48 5.24
CA TYR A 77 17.82 24.60 6.11
C TYR A 77 16.81 24.24 7.22
N PHE A 78 16.51 22.94 7.42
CA PHE A 78 15.46 22.51 8.35
C PHE A 78 15.93 22.23 9.79
N ASP A 79 17.17 22.59 10.15
CA ASP A 79 17.67 22.57 11.55
C ASP A 79 16.78 23.36 12.53
N TYR A 80 15.81 24.14 12.04
CA TYR A 80 14.82 24.88 12.83
C TYR A 80 13.55 24.10 13.22
N LEU A 81 13.33 22.89 12.70
CA LEU A 81 12.13 22.06 12.97
C LEU A 81 12.43 20.80 13.78
N ASP A 82 13.46 20.83 14.63
CA ASP A 82 13.65 19.80 15.64
C ASP A 82 12.35 19.65 16.46
N ASN A 83 11.65 18.52 16.28
CA ASN A 83 10.36 18.13 16.87
C ASN A 83 9.06 18.54 16.14
N GLN A 84 9.10 19.07 14.91
CA GLN A 84 7.89 19.26 14.12
C GLN A 84 7.80 18.29 12.95
N VAL A 85 6.57 17.84 12.67
CA VAL A 85 6.23 17.01 11.51
C VAL A 85 5.25 17.78 10.66
N ASP A 86 5.67 18.14 9.46
CA ASP A 86 4.80 18.71 8.43
C ASP A 86 4.74 17.74 7.24
N MET A 87 3.59 17.72 6.56
CA MET A 87 3.26 16.67 5.60
C MET A 87 2.52 17.23 4.40
N ARG A 88 2.92 16.78 3.22
CA ARG A 88 2.15 16.94 1.99
C ARG A 88 1.69 15.59 1.49
N MET A 89 0.38 15.41 1.41
CA MET A 89 -0.23 14.17 0.97
C MET A 89 -0.80 14.30 -0.44
N ILE A 90 -0.57 13.26 -1.24
CA ILE A 90 -1.14 13.08 -2.57
C ILE A 90 -1.89 11.74 -2.56
N LEU A 91 -3.17 11.79 -2.93
CA LEU A 91 -3.98 10.60 -3.14
C LEU A 91 -3.80 10.15 -4.59
N GLU A 92 -3.31 8.93 -4.79
CA GLU A 92 -3.25 8.31 -6.11
C GLU A 92 -4.60 7.66 -6.39
N GLU A 93 -5.43 8.37 -7.15
CA GLU A 93 -6.74 7.87 -7.59
C GLU A 93 -6.58 6.79 -8.69
N GLU A 94 -7.61 5.96 -8.85
CA GLU A 94 -7.76 5.01 -9.97
C GLU A 94 -6.82 3.79 -10.01
N GLN A 95 -6.17 3.42 -8.90
CA GLN A 95 -5.30 2.23 -8.87
C GLN A 95 -5.98 1.05 -8.18
N CYS A 96 -6.15 -0.05 -8.92
CA CYS A 96 -6.53 -1.34 -8.34
C CYS A 96 -5.26 -2.12 -8.02
N PHE A 97 -5.18 -2.69 -6.82
CA PHE A 97 -4.02 -3.50 -6.45
C PHE A 97 -4.12 -4.86 -7.13
N LEU A 98 -3.00 -5.27 -7.71
CA LEU A 98 -2.83 -6.60 -8.27
C LEU A 98 -1.90 -7.41 -7.39
N TYR A 99 -1.96 -8.72 -7.57
CA TYR A 99 -1.16 -9.66 -6.81
C TYR A 99 -0.38 -10.50 -7.81
N ARG A 100 0.91 -10.20 -7.96
CA ARG A 100 1.80 -10.97 -8.83
C ARG A 100 2.01 -12.35 -8.21
N ILE A 101 1.52 -13.36 -8.89
CA ILE A 101 1.59 -14.75 -8.45
C ILE A 101 3.03 -15.24 -8.60
N PHE A 102 3.59 -15.85 -7.53
CA PHE A 102 4.94 -16.43 -7.58
C PHE A 102 4.98 -17.72 -8.40
N ASP A 103 4.08 -18.65 -8.08
CA ASP A 103 3.89 -19.91 -8.82
C ASP A 103 2.39 -20.14 -9.08
N TYR A 104 2.02 -20.27 -10.35
CA TYR A 104 0.65 -20.50 -10.76
C TYR A 104 0.14 -21.90 -10.41
N PHE A 105 1.03 -22.90 -10.38
CA PHE A 105 0.64 -24.29 -10.10
C PHE A 105 0.30 -24.48 -8.63
N ASP A 106 0.95 -23.72 -7.75
CA ASP A 106 0.68 -23.72 -6.31
C ASP A 106 -0.40 -22.70 -5.90
N PHE A 107 -0.80 -21.79 -6.81
CA PHE A 107 -1.80 -20.78 -6.51
C PHE A 107 -3.17 -21.40 -6.19
N PRO A 108 -3.74 -21.20 -4.98
CA PRO A 108 -4.94 -21.91 -4.56
C PRO A 108 -6.13 -21.70 -5.49
N ALA A 109 -6.71 -22.81 -5.97
CA ALA A 109 -7.87 -22.79 -6.87
C ALA A 109 -9.07 -22.03 -6.30
N SER A 110 -9.17 -21.91 -4.96
CA SER A 110 -10.18 -21.10 -4.28
C SER A 110 -10.17 -19.63 -4.70
N PHE A 111 -9.01 -19.07 -5.06
CA PHE A 111 -8.91 -17.67 -5.50
C PHE A 111 -9.39 -17.47 -6.93
N LYS A 112 -9.35 -18.50 -7.80
CA LYS A 112 -9.81 -18.38 -9.19
C LYS A 112 -11.30 -18.01 -9.32
N LYS A 113 -12.09 -18.21 -8.27
CA LYS A 113 -13.52 -17.82 -8.23
C LYS A 113 -13.76 -16.41 -7.70
N LYS A 114 -12.75 -15.80 -7.07
CA LYS A 114 -12.84 -14.56 -6.30
C LYS A 114 -12.18 -13.38 -7.01
N GLY A 115 -11.67 -13.61 -8.21
CA GLY A 115 -10.88 -12.65 -8.94
C GLY A 115 -10.46 -13.18 -10.30
N ASP A 116 -9.81 -12.31 -11.05
CA ASP A 116 -9.39 -12.54 -12.42
C ASP A 116 -7.87 -12.70 -12.49
N ILE A 117 -7.37 -13.52 -13.41
CA ILE A 117 -5.92 -13.66 -13.62
C ILE A 117 -5.56 -13.07 -14.99
N TYR A 118 -4.59 -12.16 -14.98
CA TYR A 118 -4.03 -11.52 -16.16
C TYR A 118 -2.61 -12.01 -16.39
N GLN A 119 -2.33 -12.46 -17.61
CA GLN A 119 -0.98 -12.67 -18.09
C GLN A 119 -0.49 -11.40 -18.77
N TYR A 120 0.60 -10.83 -18.26
CA TYR A 120 1.22 -9.65 -18.85
C TYR A 120 2.74 -9.78 -18.81
N LYS A 121 3.40 -9.58 -19.95
CA LYS A 121 4.83 -9.89 -20.13
C LYS A 121 5.12 -11.34 -19.66
N LYS A 122 6.05 -11.51 -18.72
CA LYS A 122 6.44 -12.81 -18.14
C LYS A 122 5.79 -13.08 -16.77
N GLY A 123 4.82 -12.27 -16.36
CA GLY A 123 4.16 -12.36 -15.05
C GLY A 123 2.69 -12.75 -15.15
N LEU A 124 2.18 -13.34 -14.07
CA LEU A 124 0.76 -13.56 -13.82
C LEU A 124 0.32 -12.68 -12.66
N TYR A 125 -0.79 -11.98 -12.85
CA TYR A 125 -1.29 -10.98 -11.93
C TYR A 125 -2.74 -11.29 -11.60
N TYR A 126 -3.02 -11.52 -10.34
CA TYR A 126 -4.36 -11.75 -9.83
C TYR A 126 -4.99 -10.42 -9.43
N LYS A 127 -6.18 -10.14 -9.95
CA LYS A 127 -7.03 -9.02 -9.56
C LYS A 127 -8.12 -9.54 -8.66
N LEU A 128 -8.17 -9.08 -7.42
CA LEU A 128 -9.21 -9.45 -6.49
C LEU A 128 -10.51 -8.68 -6.83
N ASN A 129 -11.63 -9.39 -6.93
CA ASN A 129 -12.94 -8.81 -7.27
C ASN A 129 -13.95 -8.88 -6.12
N GLU A 130 -13.58 -9.47 -4.98
CA GLU A 130 -14.41 -9.54 -3.79
C GLU A 130 -13.58 -9.45 -2.51
N LYS A 131 -14.21 -9.07 -1.40
CA LYS A 131 -13.54 -8.99 -0.10
C LYS A 131 -13.18 -10.40 0.39
N LEU A 132 -11.92 -10.57 0.80
CA LEU A 132 -11.45 -11.77 1.50
C LEU A 132 -11.57 -11.59 3.01
N ASP A 133 -11.79 -12.70 3.73
CA ASP A 133 -11.55 -12.77 5.17
C ASP A 133 -10.03 -12.71 5.47
N SER A 134 -9.65 -12.37 6.69
CA SER A 134 -8.25 -12.15 7.07
C SER A 134 -7.37 -13.40 6.85
N ILE A 135 -7.92 -14.62 6.99
CA ILE A 135 -7.16 -15.86 6.76
C ILE A 135 -6.90 -16.06 5.27
N SER A 136 -7.94 -15.93 4.44
CA SER A 136 -7.80 -16.01 2.98
C SER A 136 -6.87 -14.92 2.44
N PHE A 137 -6.93 -13.72 3.01
CA PHE A 137 -6.07 -12.61 2.64
C PHE A 137 -4.61 -12.88 3.03
N GLY A 138 -4.35 -13.37 4.25
CA GLY A 138 -3.01 -13.79 4.68
C GLY A 138 -2.41 -14.82 3.73
N LYS A 139 -3.18 -15.83 3.34
CA LYS A 139 -2.77 -16.81 2.33
C LYS A 139 -2.45 -16.16 0.99
N LEU A 140 -3.27 -15.24 0.50
CA LEU A 140 -2.98 -14.54 -0.76
C LEU A 140 -1.59 -13.91 -0.75
N LEU A 141 -1.20 -13.28 0.36
CA LEU A 141 0.11 -12.66 0.53
C LEU A 141 1.29 -13.65 0.62
N GLU A 142 1.04 -14.93 0.92
CA GLU A 142 2.08 -15.97 0.90
C GLU A 142 2.40 -16.42 -0.54
N TYR A 143 1.41 -16.41 -1.44
CA TYR A 143 1.57 -16.85 -2.83
C TYR A 143 1.79 -15.71 -3.82
N SER A 144 1.83 -14.46 -3.34
CA SER A 144 1.91 -13.31 -4.22
C SER A 144 2.61 -12.11 -3.61
N GLU A 145 3.06 -11.25 -4.51
CA GLU A 145 3.56 -9.92 -4.20
C GLU A 145 2.53 -8.87 -4.64
N ILE A 146 2.26 -7.90 -3.78
CA ILE A 146 1.34 -6.81 -4.10
C ILE A 146 1.98 -5.88 -5.12
N VAL A 147 1.29 -5.65 -6.21
CA VAL A 147 1.62 -4.68 -7.26
C VAL A 147 0.55 -3.59 -7.19
N PHE A 148 0.93 -2.46 -6.60
CA PHE A 148 0.05 -1.31 -6.42
C PHE A 148 0.35 -0.20 -7.43
N GLU A 149 1.61 -0.04 -7.83
CA GLU A 149 2.00 0.94 -8.85
C GLU A 149 1.85 0.37 -10.27
N ASN A 150 1.54 1.25 -11.23
CA ASN A 150 1.54 0.93 -12.67
C ASN A 150 0.68 -0.30 -13.04
N THR A 151 -0.50 -0.44 -12.43
CA THR A 151 -1.40 -1.59 -12.67
C THR A 151 -2.25 -1.44 -13.93
N LEU A 152 -2.49 -0.21 -14.39
CA LEU A 152 -3.31 0.06 -15.59
C LEU A 152 -2.80 -0.63 -16.88
N PRO A 153 -1.49 -0.63 -17.22
CA PRO A 153 -1.00 -1.36 -18.39
C PRO A 153 -1.25 -2.86 -18.31
N ILE A 154 -1.18 -3.46 -17.11
CA ILE A 154 -1.45 -4.88 -16.89
C ILE A 154 -2.92 -5.17 -17.19
N LEU A 155 -3.83 -4.34 -16.66
CA LEU A 155 -5.27 -4.49 -16.86
C LEU A 155 -5.71 -4.23 -18.30
N LYS A 156 -5.07 -3.27 -18.98
CA LYS A 156 -5.44 -2.84 -20.34
C LYS A 156 -4.88 -3.75 -21.43
N TYR A 157 -3.64 -4.21 -21.27
CA TYR A 157 -2.92 -4.96 -22.32
C TYR A 157 -2.61 -6.41 -21.93
N GLY A 158 -2.85 -6.80 -20.67
CA GLY A 158 -2.72 -8.18 -20.22
C GLY A 158 -3.83 -9.05 -20.78
N LYS A 159 -3.49 -10.29 -21.11
CA LYS A 159 -4.48 -11.30 -21.51
C LYS A 159 -5.13 -11.88 -20.27
N LYS A 160 -6.44 -11.76 -20.13
CA LYS A 160 -7.20 -12.48 -19.10
C LYS A 160 -7.16 -13.99 -19.40
N VAL A 161 -6.70 -14.78 -18.43
CA VAL A 161 -6.51 -16.24 -18.55
C VAL A 161 -7.39 -17.05 -17.60
N SER A 162 -8.01 -16.40 -16.61
CA SER A 162 -9.05 -16.96 -15.75
C SER A 162 -9.96 -15.85 -15.26
#